data_AF-A0A6A2Z7C5-F1
#
_entry.id   AF-A0A6A2Z7C5-F1
#
_cell.length_a   1.000
_cell.length_b   1.000
_cell.length_c   1.000
_cell.angle_alpha   90.00
_cell.angle_beta   90.00
_cell.angle_gamma   90.00
#
_symmetry.space_group_name_H-M   'P 1'
#
loop_
_entity.id
_entity.type
_entity.pdbx_description
1 polymer ?
#
loop_
_entity_poly.entity_id
_entity_poly.type
_entity_poly.pdbx_seq_one_letter_code
_entity_poly.pdbx_strand_id
1 'polypeptide(L)'
;MKIFKFFFHVVVFSSIIFHVNAHNVTHDSRSIIIDGTHRIILSGSIHYPRSTAQKAKEGGLDAVETYVFWNAHEPIENEYGNVMKPYGEDGKSYINWCAQMADSMDIGVPWIMCQQAGAPKPMTPIPLKCELKIGLDDPLRTAEDLAFSVARFFQKGGTLQNYYMYHGGTNFGRTLGGLYMTTSYDYNAPLDEYGNLNQPKWGHLKQLHDVLHSIEYTLTHGDVHTQKLDNSVTATVYQTNDKSSCFLSNSNTTTDVNVNFGGIDYFVPAWSISILPDCRKGAYNTANVYAQTSMMIKKSNKAEDEPDSLKWTWRPELIESASVQGKGDVSVNRIVIKRYGK
;
A
#
# COMPACT_ATOMS: atom_id res chain seq x y z
N MET A 1 34.35 18.39 -67.90
CA MET A 1 33.25 17.41 -67.75
C MET A 1 33.45 16.68 -66.42
N LYS A 2 32.38 16.52 -65.65
CA LYS A 2 32.37 16.40 -64.17
C LYS A 2 33.08 15.16 -63.59
N ILE A 3 33.75 15.41 -62.47
CA ILE A 3 34.35 14.49 -61.50
C ILE A 3 33.24 13.74 -60.74
N PHE A 4 33.30 12.41 -60.68
CA PHE A 4 32.52 11.60 -59.74
C PHE A 4 33.45 10.98 -58.71
N LYS A 5 33.54 11.59 -57.52
CA LYS A 5 34.15 10.98 -56.33
C LYS A 5 33.08 10.16 -55.62
N PHE A 6 33.24 8.83 -55.62
CA PHE A 6 32.45 7.93 -54.79
C PHE A 6 33.01 8.03 -53.36
N PHE A 7 32.28 8.68 -52.45
CA PHE A 7 32.56 8.62 -51.02
C PHE A 7 31.95 7.34 -50.45
N PHE A 8 32.80 6.38 -50.07
CA PHE A 8 32.40 5.24 -49.27
C PHE A 8 32.27 5.71 -47.81
N HIS A 9 31.05 5.96 -47.32
CA HIS A 9 30.80 6.15 -45.90
C HIS A 9 30.72 4.77 -45.25
N VAL A 10 31.78 4.38 -44.52
CA VAL A 10 31.74 3.24 -43.60
C VAL A 10 30.95 3.70 -42.38
N VAL A 11 29.69 3.28 -42.27
CA VAL A 11 28.91 3.43 -41.04
C VAL A 11 29.40 2.38 -40.06
N VAL A 12 30.19 2.79 -39.07
CA VAL A 12 30.55 1.94 -37.93
C VAL A 12 29.33 1.84 -37.03
N PHE A 13 28.62 0.70 -37.11
CA PHE A 13 27.63 0.33 -36.09
C PHE A 13 28.39 -0.02 -34.80
N SER A 14 28.48 0.94 -33.88
CA SER A 14 28.85 0.65 -32.49
C SER A 14 27.67 -0.06 -31.82
N SER A 15 27.75 -1.37 -31.67
CA SER A 15 26.83 -2.14 -30.83
C SER A 15 27.08 -1.74 -29.38
N ILE A 16 26.28 -0.82 -28.84
CA ILE A 16 26.24 -0.57 -27.40
C ILE A 16 25.63 -1.83 -26.76
N ILE A 17 26.48 -2.67 -26.17
CA ILE A 17 26.05 -3.79 -25.33
C ILE A 17 25.56 -3.18 -24.02
N PHE A 18 24.24 -2.98 -23.90
CA PHE A 18 23.63 -2.68 -22.61
C PHE A 18 23.85 -3.87 -21.68
N HIS A 19 24.76 -3.71 -20.72
CA HIS A 19 24.88 -4.64 -19.60
C HIS A 19 23.68 -4.39 -18.69
N VAL A 20 22.66 -5.25 -18.80
CA VAL A 20 21.59 -5.30 -17.80
C VAL A 20 22.14 -6.08 -16.63
N ASN A 21 22.74 -5.39 -15.67
CA ASN A 21 23.10 -6.02 -14.40
C ASN A 21 21.82 -6.24 -13.61
N ALA A 22 21.61 -7.46 -13.11
CA ALA A 22 20.55 -7.73 -12.15
C ALA A 22 20.82 -6.90 -10.89
N HIS A 23 19.79 -6.19 -10.39
CA HIS A 23 19.88 -5.50 -9.11
C HIS A 23 20.05 -6.51 -7.98
N ASN A 24 20.95 -6.23 -7.05
CA ASN A 24 21.16 -7.09 -5.89
C ASN A 24 20.26 -6.61 -4.74
N VAL A 25 19.31 -7.43 -4.32
CA VAL A 25 18.38 -7.11 -3.22
C VAL A 25 18.65 -8.05 -2.05
N THR A 26 19.07 -7.48 -0.92
CA THR A 26 19.32 -8.19 0.34
C THR A 26 18.69 -7.41 1.49
N HIS A 27 18.90 -7.84 2.73
CA HIS A 27 18.45 -7.10 3.90
C HIS A 27 19.34 -7.44 5.11
N ASP A 28 19.28 -6.58 6.12
CA ASP A 28 19.85 -6.85 7.44
C ASP A 28 18.83 -6.54 8.54
N SER A 29 19.29 -6.36 9.79
CA SER A 29 18.41 -6.01 10.90
C SER A 29 17.80 -4.61 10.81
N ARG A 30 18.30 -3.77 9.90
CA ARG A 30 17.92 -2.36 9.77
C ARG A 30 16.98 -2.13 8.61
N SER A 31 17.34 -2.58 7.41
CA SER A 31 16.53 -2.33 6.22
C SER A 31 16.78 -3.33 5.09
N ILE A 32 15.96 -3.21 4.05
CA ILE A 32 16.29 -3.76 2.74
C ILE A 32 17.47 -2.96 2.16
N ILE A 33 18.34 -3.67 1.46
CA ILE A 33 19.55 -3.18 0.82
C ILE A 33 19.41 -3.45 -0.68
N ILE A 34 19.42 -2.40 -1.48
CA ILE A 34 19.35 -2.47 -2.95
C ILE A 34 20.68 -1.95 -3.49
N ASP A 35 21.40 -2.80 -4.22
CA ASP A 35 22.74 -2.53 -4.77
C ASP A 35 23.72 -1.99 -3.71
N GLY A 36 23.71 -2.61 -2.53
CA GLY A 36 24.58 -2.24 -1.41
C GLY A 36 24.14 -0.97 -0.65
N THR A 37 23.02 -0.35 -1.02
CA THR A 37 22.50 0.85 -0.33
C THR A 37 21.29 0.50 0.51
N HIS A 38 21.31 0.86 1.80
CA HIS A 38 20.15 0.77 2.68
C HIS A 38 19.04 1.71 2.22
N ARG A 39 17.81 1.20 2.11
CA ARG A 39 16.65 1.96 1.65
C ARG A 39 15.52 1.93 2.67
N ILE A 40 14.79 3.04 2.76
CA ILE A 40 13.39 2.96 3.18
C ILE A 40 12.52 2.67 1.94
N ILE A 41 11.43 1.94 2.12
CA ILE A 41 10.49 1.60 1.05
C ILE A 41 9.09 2.03 1.47
N LEU A 42 8.56 3.02 0.76
CA LEU A 42 7.15 3.40 0.81
C LEU A 42 6.42 2.67 -0.32
N SER A 43 5.50 1.79 0.03
CA SER A 43 4.77 0.94 -0.91
C SER A 43 3.26 1.18 -0.84
N GLY A 44 2.56 0.84 -1.92
CA GLY A 44 1.11 0.90 -1.97
C GLY A 44 0.53 -0.26 -2.75
N SER A 45 -0.53 -0.88 -2.23
CA SER A 45 -1.21 -1.98 -2.89
C SER A 45 -2.08 -1.47 -4.04
N ILE A 46 -1.89 -2.06 -5.22
CA ILE A 46 -2.68 -1.84 -6.44
C ILE A 46 -2.92 -3.19 -7.09
N HIS A 47 -4.18 -3.61 -7.17
CA HIS A 47 -4.54 -4.92 -7.73
C HIS A 47 -4.81 -4.81 -9.23
N TYR A 48 -4.00 -5.48 -10.04
CA TYR A 48 -4.09 -5.42 -11.51
C TYR A 48 -5.46 -5.86 -12.07
N PRO A 49 -6.23 -6.82 -11.49
CA PRO A 49 -7.56 -7.13 -12.03
C PRO A 49 -8.62 -6.07 -11.72
N ARG A 50 -8.32 -5.15 -10.79
CA ARG A 50 -9.26 -4.14 -10.29
C ARG A 50 -9.04 -2.76 -10.88
N SER A 51 -8.01 -2.57 -11.72
CA SER A 51 -7.55 -1.25 -12.14
C SER A 51 -6.84 -1.25 -13.49
N THR A 52 -6.84 -0.09 -14.14
CA THR A 52 -5.98 0.25 -15.28
C THR A 52 -5.06 1.38 -14.81
N ALA A 53 -3.81 1.05 -14.45
CA ALA A 53 -2.94 1.84 -13.57
C ALA A 53 -2.65 3.30 -13.98
N GLN A 54 -2.52 4.23 -13.00
CA GLN A 54 -1.53 5.33 -12.96
C GLN A 54 -1.61 6.22 -11.69
N LYS A 55 -0.51 6.96 -11.42
CA LYS A 55 -0.26 8.00 -10.36
C LYS A 55 0.37 7.59 -9.03
N ALA A 56 0.74 6.32 -8.83
CA ALA A 56 1.44 5.88 -7.61
C ALA A 56 2.81 6.57 -7.40
N LYS A 57 3.61 6.66 -8.47
CA LYS A 57 4.95 7.26 -8.44
C LYS A 57 4.93 8.74 -8.09
N GLU A 58 3.96 9.50 -8.60
CA GLU A 58 3.81 10.94 -8.31
C GLU A 58 3.47 11.20 -6.85
N GLY A 59 2.85 10.22 -6.18
CA GLY A 59 2.55 10.27 -4.76
C GLY A 59 3.74 9.95 -3.86
N GLY A 60 4.92 9.66 -4.41
CA GLY A 60 6.13 9.38 -3.64
C GLY A 60 6.31 7.92 -3.23
N LEU A 61 5.61 6.98 -3.88
CA LEU A 61 5.82 5.54 -3.64
C LEU A 61 7.05 5.02 -4.39
N ASP A 62 7.81 4.16 -3.72
CA ASP A 62 8.98 3.45 -4.24
C ASP A 62 8.60 2.11 -4.87
N ALA A 63 7.52 1.47 -4.39
CA ALA A 63 7.10 0.13 -4.80
C ALA A 63 5.57 -0.02 -4.88
N VAL A 64 5.12 -0.94 -5.73
CA VAL A 64 3.72 -1.37 -5.80
C VAL A 64 3.62 -2.80 -5.29
N GLU A 65 2.72 -3.02 -4.34
CA GLU A 65 2.37 -4.35 -3.86
C GLU A 65 1.14 -4.86 -4.62
N THR A 66 1.12 -6.14 -4.96
CA THR A 66 -0.07 -6.75 -5.58
C THR A 66 -0.17 -8.22 -5.25
N TYR A 67 -1.38 -8.70 -4.96
CA TYR A 67 -1.64 -10.13 -4.87
C TYR A 67 -1.72 -10.74 -6.26
N VAL A 68 -1.31 -12.01 -6.38
CA VAL A 68 -1.63 -12.84 -7.54
C VAL A 68 -2.99 -13.51 -7.30
N PHE A 69 -3.96 -13.17 -8.16
CA PHE A 69 -5.32 -13.68 -8.08
C PHE A 69 -5.43 -15.00 -8.83
N TRP A 70 -5.01 -16.08 -8.17
CA TRP A 70 -4.99 -17.41 -8.78
C TRP A 70 -6.36 -17.80 -9.35
N ASN A 71 -7.45 -17.60 -8.61
CA ASN A 71 -8.81 -17.88 -9.09
C ASN A 71 -9.20 -17.18 -10.43
N ALA A 72 -8.59 -16.04 -10.76
CA ALA A 72 -8.79 -15.36 -12.03
C ALA A 72 -7.89 -15.92 -13.15
N HIS A 73 -6.74 -16.52 -12.78
CA HIS A 73 -5.73 -17.06 -13.68
C HIS A 73 -5.83 -18.57 -13.91
N GLU A 74 -6.53 -19.31 -13.04
CA GLU A 74 -6.89 -20.72 -13.19
C GLU A 74 -8.39 -20.92 -12.85
N PRO A 75 -9.29 -20.86 -13.85
CA PRO A 75 -10.74 -20.89 -13.63
C PRO A 75 -11.33 -22.28 -13.32
N ILE A 76 -10.51 -23.36 -13.39
CA ILE A 76 -10.93 -24.76 -13.21
C ILE A 76 -9.96 -25.46 -12.23
N GLU A 77 -10.49 -25.75 -11.04
CA GLU A 77 -10.06 -26.55 -9.87
C GLU A 77 -8.58 -26.81 -9.49
N ASN A 78 -8.21 -26.31 -8.29
CA ASN A 78 -7.61 -27.07 -7.18
C ASN A 78 -7.71 -26.26 -5.86
N GLU A 79 -8.92 -26.16 -5.32
CA GLU A 79 -9.28 -25.25 -4.21
C GLU A 79 -8.75 -25.71 -2.84
N TYR A 80 -7.78 -24.98 -2.28
CA TYR A 80 -7.42 -25.05 -0.86
C TYR A 80 -7.78 -23.73 -0.17
N GLY A 81 -8.90 -23.75 0.55
CA GLY A 81 -9.41 -22.63 1.34
C GLY A 81 -9.31 -22.88 2.84
N ASN A 82 -8.54 -22.03 3.51
CA ASN A 82 -8.53 -21.77 4.97
C ASN A 82 -8.29 -22.96 5.90
N VAL A 83 -7.03 -23.33 6.08
CA VAL A 83 -6.70 -24.18 7.22
C VAL A 83 -5.25 -24.00 7.68
N MET A 84 -5.08 -23.27 8.77
CA MET A 84 -3.79 -23.22 9.48
C MET A 84 -4.02 -23.22 10.99
N LYS A 85 -4.96 -22.42 11.48
CA LYS A 85 -5.33 -22.43 12.91
C LYS A 85 -5.87 -23.78 13.42
N PRO A 86 -6.61 -24.60 12.65
CA PRO A 86 -7.13 -25.88 13.14
C PRO A 86 -6.12 -27.04 13.16
N TYR A 87 -5.01 -26.96 12.43
CA TYR A 87 -4.18 -28.14 12.09
C TYR A 87 -2.95 -28.39 12.98
N GLY A 88 -2.72 -27.59 14.02
CA GLY A 88 -1.65 -27.88 15.00
C GLY A 88 -0.26 -28.04 14.36
N GLU A 89 0.37 -29.20 14.55
CA GLU A 89 1.72 -29.50 14.01
C GLU A 89 1.75 -29.66 12.49
N ASP A 90 0.66 -30.10 11.86
CA ASP A 90 0.58 -30.25 10.40
C ASP A 90 0.64 -28.87 9.71
N GLY A 91 0.09 -27.84 10.36
CA GLY A 91 0.20 -26.46 9.90
C GLY A 91 1.65 -25.95 9.90
N LYS A 92 2.48 -26.34 10.88
CA LYS A 92 3.91 -25.98 10.91
C LYS A 92 4.68 -26.68 9.80
N SER A 93 4.41 -27.97 9.58
CA SER A 93 5.03 -28.75 8.50
C SER A 93 4.70 -28.18 7.13
N TYR A 94 3.44 -27.76 6.92
CA TYR A 94 3.01 -27.09 5.69
C TYR A 94 3.72 -25.75 5.47
N ILE A 95 3.82 -24.89 6.51
CA ILE A 95 4.52 -23.60 6.40
C ILE A 95 6.01 -23.79 6.06
N ASN A 96 6.67 -24.77 6.69
CA ASN A 96 8.05 -25.11 6.37
C ASN A 96 8.20 -25.57 4.91
N TRP A 97 7.29 -26.42 4.44
CA TRP A 97 7.27 -26.86 3.05
C TRP A 97 7.04 -25.68 2.08
N CYS A 98 6.10 -24.77 2.36
CA CYS A 98 5.89 -23.58 1.54
C CYS A 98 7.13 -22.69 1.48
N ALA A 99 7.80 -22.46 2.61
CA ALA A 99 9.03 -21.67 2.66
C ALA A 99 10.16 -22.33 1.85
N GLN A 100 10.35 -23.64 1.99
CA GLN A 100 11.36 -24.39 1.22
C GLN A 100 11.05 -24.42 -0.27
N MET A 101 9.78 -24.58 -0.64
CA MET A 101 9.34 -24.52 -2.04
C MET A 101 9.65 -23.15 -2.63
N ALA A 102 9.28 -22.06 -1.94
CA ALA A 102 9.55 -20.70 -2.41
C ALA A 102 11.06 -20.42 -2.53
N ASP A 103 11.85 -20.82 -1.54
CA ASP A 103 13.31 -20.69 -1.56
C ASP A 103 13.95 -21.48 -2.72
N SER A 104 13.46 -22.68 -2.98
CA SER A 104 13.96 -23.53 -4.07
C SER A 104 13.74 -22.98 -5.48
N MET A 105 12.88 -21.96 -5.63
CA MET A 105 12.69 -21.28 -6.93
C MET A 105 13.86 -20.36 -7.30
N ASP A 106 14.76 -20.06 -6.37
CA ASP A 106 16.00 -19.28 -6.59
C ASP A 106 15.78 -17.99 -7.39
N ILE A 107 14.79 -17.19 -6.97
CA ILE A 107 14.36 -15.98 -7.69
C ILE A 107 15.31 -14.79 -7.51
N GLY A 108 16.36 -14.91 -6.69
CA GLY A 108 17.39 -13.89 -6.48
C GLY A 108 16.98 -12.68 -5.62
N VAL A 109 15.81 -12.71 -4.97
CA VAL A 109 15.33 -11.65 -4.06
C VAL A 109 14.75 -12.23 -2.75
N PRO A 110 14.72 -11.47 -1.65
CA PRO A 110 14.22 -11.97 -0.37
C PRO A 110 12.73 -12.29 -0.38
N TRP A 111 12.36 -13.39 0.27
CA TRP A 111 10.96 -13.74 0.52
C TRP A 111 10.49 -13.19 1.88
N ILE A 112 9.23 -12.74 1.93
CA ILE A 112 8.61 -12.12 3.11
C ILE A 112 7.36 -12.91 3.52
N MET A 113 7.17 -13.13 4.82
CA MET A 113 5.94 -13.71 5.37
C MET A 113 5.28 -12.78 6.40
N CYS A 114 4.02 -12.44 6.14
CA CYS A 114 3.23 -11.52 6.95
C CYS A 114 2.57 -12.20 8.15
N GLN A 115 2.57 -11.53 9.30
CA GLN A 115 2.01 -12.03 10.56
C GLN A 115 2.57 -13.40 11.00
N GLN A 116 3.82 -13.68 10.66
CA GLN A 116 4.46 -14.96 10.93
C GLN A 116 5.70 -14.75 11.82
N ALA A 117 5.49 -14.60 13.13
CA ALA A 117 6.58 -14.38 14.08
C ALA A 117 7.62 -15.53 14.12
N GLY A 118 7.23 -16.74 13.71
CA GLY A 118 8.11 -17.90 13.53
C GLY A 118 8.23 -18.31 12.06
N ALA A 119 8.56 -17.37 11.17
CA ALA A 119 8.79 -17.71 9.77
C ALA A 119 10.03 -18.61 9.61
N PRO A 120 9.98 -19.67 8.80
CA PRO A 120 11.14 -20.53 8.56
C PRO A 120 12.23 -19.75 7.82
N LYS A 121 13.51 -19.93 8.17
CA LYS A 121 14.60 -19.38 7.36
C LYS A 121 14.55 -19.99 5.94
N PRO A 122 14.86 -19.23 4.87
CA PRO A 122 15.38 -17.86 4.86
C PRO A 122 14.30 -16.77 4.77
N MET A 123 13.04 -17.07 5.04
CA MET A 123 11.95 -16.10 4.97
C MET A 123 12.12 -15.00 6.02
N THR A 124 11.88 -13.75 5.63
CA THR A 124 11.88 -12.62 6.56
C THR A 124 10.53 -12.52 7.27
N PRO A 125 10.48 -12.74 8.60
CA PRO A 125 9.25 -12.60 9.35
C PRO A 125 8.88 -11.13 9.51
N ILE A 126 7.63 -10.79 9.19
CA ILE A 126 7.04 -9.51 9.58
C ILE A 126 5.99 -9.81 10.68
N PRO A 127 6.32 -9.60 11.97
CA PRO A 127 5.44 -9.96 13.08
C PRO A 127 4.19 -9.05 13.21
N LEU A 128 4.20 -7.90 12.54
CA LEU A 128 3.05 -7.00 12.41
C LEU A 128 2.28 -7.26 11.10
N LYS A 129 1.12 -6.63 10.91
CA LYS A 129 0.50 -6.57 9.58
C LYS A 129 1.52 -5.95 8.61
N CYS A 130 1.85 -6.64 7.51
CA CYS A 130 2.67 -6.08 6.41
C CYS A 130 2.05 -4.81 5.81
N GLU A 131 0.75 -4.67 6.00
CA GLU A 131 -0.09 -3.69 5.36
C GLU A 131 -0.75 -2.79 6.41
N LEU A 132 -0.69 -1.49 6.17
CA LEU A 132 -1.53 -0.53 6.87
C LEU A 132 -2.89 -0.44 6.16
N LYS A 133 -3.89 -1.12 6.73
CA LYS A 133 -5.26 -1.10 6.19
C LYS A 133 -5.91 0.26 6.39
N ILE A 134 -6.50 0.81 5.34
CA ILE A 134 -7.11 2.15 5.34
C ILE A 134 -8.64 2.10 5.55
N GLY A 135 -9.36 1.19 4.88
CA GLY A 135 -10.83 1.30 4.74
C GLY A 135 -11.68 0.08 5.13
N LEU A 136 -11.10 -1.00 5.67
CA LEU A 136 -11.87 -2.22 6.05
C LEU A 136 -12.53 -2.13 7.41
N ASP A 137 -11.78 -1.69 8.43
CA ASP A 137 -12.23 -1.67 9.83
C ASP A 137 -12.77 -0.27 10.23
N ASP A 138 -12.35 0.78 9.50
CA ASP A 138 -12.83 2.15 9.61
C ASP A 138 -12.98 2.72 8.18
N PRO A 139 -14.21 2.89 7.66
CA PRO A 139 -14.43 3.33 6.28
C PRO A 139 -13.95 4.76 6.02
N LEU A 140 -13.70 5.57 7.05
CA LEU A 140 -13.28 6.97 6.94
C LEU A 140 -12.05 7.31 7.79
N ARG A 141 -11.00 6.49 7.64
CA ARG A 141 -9.69 6.84 8.20
C ARG A 141 -9.17 8.15 7.62
N THR A 142 -8.91 9.13 8.48
CA THR A 142 -8.49 10.49 8.10
C THR A 142 -7.06 10.52 7.58
N ALA A 143 -6.70 11.60 6.87
CA ALA A 143 -5.35 11.78 6.34
C ALA A 143 -4.32 11.94 7.47
N GLU A 144 -4.72 12.61 8.54
CA GLU A 144 -3.93 12.95 9.72
C GLU A 144 -3.58 11.70 10.53
N ASP A 145 -4.56 10.84 10.81
CA ASP A 145 -4.31 9.58 11.54
C ASP A 145 -3.44 8.61 10.73
N LEU A 146 -3.67 8.56 9.42
CA LEU A 146 -2.87 7.75 8.53
C LEU A 146 -1.41 8.24 8.50
N ALA A 147 -1.21 9.56 8.34
CA ALA A 147 0.11 10.18 8.40
C ALA A 147 0.78 9.98 9.77
N PHE A 148 0.03 10.11 10.88
CA PHE A 148 0.52 9.84 12.23
C PHE A 148 1.01 8.40 12.36
N SER A 149 0.24 7.43 11.90
CA SER A 149 0.58 6.01 11.99
C SER A 149 1.85 5.68 11.20
N VAL A 150 1.98 6.21 9.99
CA VAL A 150 3.16 6.01 9.13
C VAL A 150 4.38 6.72 9.74
N ALA A 151 4.27 7.99 10.12
CA ALA A 151 5.36 8.71 10.77
C ALA A 151 5.82 8.03 12.06
N ARG A 152 4.89 7.47 12.86
CA ARG A 152 5.20 6.73 14.08
C ARG A 152 5.91 5.41 13.81
N PHE A 153 5.57 4.73 12.71
CA PHE A 153 6.26 3.52 12.28
C PHE A 153 7.72 3.81 11.94
N PHE A 154 7.99 4.82 11.12
CA PHE A 154 9.36 5.25 10.79
C PHE A 154 10.11 5.79 12.01
N GLN A 155 9.45 6.56 12.89
CA GLN A 155 10.03 7.00 14.16
C GLN A 155 10.55 5.83 14.99
N LYS A 156 9.85 4.68 14.98
CA LYS A 156 10.23 3.46 15.72
C LYS A 156 11.22 2.55 14.98
N GLY A 157 11.80 3.02 13.87
CA GLY A 157 12.83 2.30 13.12
C GLY A 157 12.28 1.38 12.03
N GLY A 158 11.00 1.51 11.67
CA GLY A 158 10.44 0.82 10.52
C GLY A 158 11.04 1.34 9.21
N THR A 159 11.28 0.44 8.26
CA THR A 159 11.93 0.77 6.97
C THR A 159 11.18 0.30 5.74
N LEU A 160 10.11 -0.51 5.88
CA LEU A 160 9.18 -0.86 4.80
C LEU A 160 7.75 -0.67 5.30
N GLN A 161 6.98 0.19 4.64
CA GLN A 161 5.58 0.42 4.94
C GLN A 161 4.75 0.31 3.66
N ASN A 162 3.66 -0.46 3.70
CA ASN A 162 2.73 -0.58 2.60
C ASN A 162 1.33 -0.05 2.94
N TYR A 163 0.73 0.73 2.03
CA TYR A 163 -0.66 1.19 2.13
C TYR A 163 -1.62 0.18 1.49
N TYR A 164 -2.53 -0.38 2.27
CA TYR A 164 -3.57 -1.26 1.76
C TYR A 164 -4.96 -0.62 1.89
N MET A 165 -5.56 -0.07 0.84
CA MET A 165 -5.11 0.01 -0.55
C MET A 165 -4.54 1.39 -0.86
N TYR A 166 -3.60 1.49 -1.80
CA TYR A 166 -3.21 2.79 -2.38
C TYR A 166 -4.13 3.18 -3.54
N HIS A 167 -4.56 2.18 -4.31
CA HIS A 167 -5.70 2.27 -5.22
C HIS A 167 -6.50 0.97 -5.11
N GLY A 168 -7.75 1.09 -4.66
CA GLY A 168 -8.62 -0.06 -4.50
C GLY A 168 -9.26 -0.51 -5.82
N GLY A 169 -9.88 0.41 -6.54
CA GLY A 169 -10.53 0.14 -7.83
C GLY A 169 -11.87 -0.58 -7.68
N THR A 170 -12.18 -1.47 -8.62
CA THR A 170 -13.50 -2.10 -8.74
C THR A 170 -13.40 -3.62 -8.83
N ASN A 171 -14.31 -4.32 -8.15
CA ASN A 171 -14.53 -5.75 -8.35
C ASN A 171 -15.36 -5.98 -9.62
N PHE A 172 -14.70 -6.01 -10.78
CA PHE A 172 -15.37 -6.28 -12.06
C PHE A 172 -15.93 -7.71 -12.14
N GLY A 173 -16.97 -7.86 -12.96
CA GLY A 173 -17.60 -9.16 -13.21
C GLY A 173 -18.26 -9.75 -11.96
N ARG A 174 -18.10 -11.06 -11.76
CA ARG A 174 -18.80 -11.84 -10.72
C ARG A 174 -17.92 -12.77 -9.89
N THR A 175 -16.59 -12.72 -10.08
CA THR A 175 -15.62 -13.65 -9.47
C THR A 175 -14.47 -12.97 -8.72
N LEU A 176 -14.36 -11.63 -8.79
CA LEU A 176 -13.33 -10.86 -8.09
C LEU A 176 -13.75 -10.40 -6.69
N GLY A 177 -15.05 -10.21 -6.48
CA GLY A 177 -15.62 -9.86 -5.18
C GLY A 177 -15.74 -11.10 -4.29
N GLY A 178 -15.23 -11.02 -3.07
CA GLY A 178 -15.47 -12.03 -2.04
C GLY A 178 -16.92 -12.01 -1.56
N LEU A 179 -17.27 -12.96 -0.68
CA LEU A 179 -18.60 -13.07 -0.12
C LEU A 179 -19.04 -11.76 0.56
N TYR A 180 -20.20 -11.22 0.15
CA TYR A 180 -20.77 -9.95 0.63
C TYR A 180 -19.96 -8.68 0.34
N MET A 181 -18.98 -8.74 -0.56
CA MET A 181 -18.26 -7.54 -0.99
C MET A 181 -19.06 -6.79 -2.04
N THR A 182 -19.06 -5.46 -1.93
CA THR A 182 -19.63 -4.57 -2.95
C THR A 182 -18.80 -4.60 -4.23
N THR A 183 -19.41 -4.17 -5.34
CA THR A 183 -18.69 -3.93 -6.60
C THR A 183 -17.58 -2.90 -6.40
N SER A 184 -17.86 -1.81 -5.67
CA SER A 184 -16.83 -0.84 -5.31
C SER A 184 -15.80 -1.45 -4.36
N TYR A 185 -14.52 -1.19 -4.64
CA TYR A 185 -13.39 -1.52 -3.79
C TYR A 185 -12.58 -0.27 -3.43
N ASP A 186 -13.20 0.92 -3.39
CA ASP A 186 -12.56 2.24 -3.20
C ASP A 186 -11.59 2.34 -2.01
N TYR A 187 -11.94 1.73 -0.87
CA TYR A 187 -11.14 1.71 0.37
C TYR A 187 -10.86 3.07 1.03
N ASN A 188 -11.48 4.15 0.55
CA ASN A 188 -11.07 5.52 0.87
C ASN A 188 -9.54 5.67 0.66
N ALA A 189 -9.04 5.05 -0.41
CA ALA A 189 -7.64 5.01 -0.74
C ALA A 189 -7.16 6.40 -1.21
N PRO A 190 -5.85 6.69 -1.18
CA PRO A 190 -5.28 7.91 -1.75
C PRO A 190 -5.65 8.13 -3.22
N LEU A 191 -5.81 7.05 -3.99
CA LEU A 191 -6.44 7.08 -5.30
C LEU A 191 -7.84 6.45 -5.19
N ASP A 192 -8.88 7.22 -5.52
CA ASP A 192 -10.26 6.74 -5.46
C ASP A 192 -10.51 5.57 -6.45
N GLU A 193 -11.69 4.96 -6.39
CA GLU A 193 -12.11 3.86 -7.28
C GLU A 193 -11.88 4.17 -8.76
N TYR A 194 -11.97 5.44 -9.16
CA TYR A 194 -11.84 5.89 -10.55
C TYR A 194 -10.43 6.37 -10.91
N GLY A 195 -9.46 6.32 -9.98
CA GLY A 195 -8.08 6.78 -10.17
C GLY A 195 -7.87 8.29 -10.04
N ASN A 196 -8.83 9.01 -9.46
CA ASN A 196 -8.65 10.42 -9.11
C ASN A 196 -7.87 10.55 -7.79
N LEU A 197 -7.28 11.73 -7.60
CA LEU A 197 -6.59 12.05 -6.34
C LEU A 197 -7.64 12.32 -5.26
N ASN A 198 -7.67 11.46 -4.24
CA ASN A 198 -8.50 11.66 -3.05
C ASN A 198 -7.80 12.68 -2.13
N GLN A 199 -8.19 13.96 -2.23
CA GLN A 199 -7.61 15.03 -1.44
C GLN A 199 -8.46 15.32 -0.19
N PRO A 200 -7.83 15.63 0.95
CA PRO A 200 -6.41 16.01 1.11
C PRO A 200 -5.46 14.82 1.32
N LYS A 201 -5.99 13.59 1.41
CA LYS A 201 -5.23 12.40 1.80
C LYS A 201 -4.01 12.15 0.93
N TRP A 202 -4.18 12.11 -0.38
CA TRP A 202 -3.07 11.89 -1.31
C TRP A 202 -1.98 12.95 -1.18
N GLY A 203 -2.35 14.24 -1.15
CA GLY A 203 -1.40 15.35 -1.06
C GLY A 203 -0.67 15.42 0.28
N HIS A 204 -1.38 15.11 1.37
CA HIS A 204 -0.81 15.07 2.71
C HIS A 204 0.22 13.95 2.87
N LEU A 205 -0.12 12.74 2.40
CA LEU A 205 0.82 11.60 2.40
C LEU A 205 2.01 11.84 1.48
N LYS A 206 1.81 12.47 0.32
CA LYS A 206 2.92 12.84 -0.57
C LYS A 206 3.93 13.74 0.14
N GLN A 207 3.47 14.76 0.89
CA GLN A 207 4.36 15.62 1.66
C GLN A 207 5.12 14.86 2.75
N LEU A 208 4.45 13.91 3.43
CA LEU A 208 5.10 13.00 4.37
C LEU A 208 6.20 12.19 3.69
N HIS A 209 5.93 11.61 2.52
CA HIS A 209 6.90 10.81 1.77
C HIS A 209 8.12 11.64 1.36
N ASP A 210 7.89 12.84 0.81
CA ASP A 210 8.96 13.77 0.41
C ASP A 210 9.89 14.08 1.61
N VAL A 211 9.33 14.25 2.81
CA VAL A 211 10.11 14.49 4.03
C VAL A 211 10.83 13.22 4.51
N LEU A 212 10.19 12.06 4.50
CA LEU A 212 10.81 10.78 4.90
C LEU A 212 11.99 10.42 3.99
N HIS A 213 11.85 10.57 2.68
CA HIS A 213 12.95 10.40 1.73
C HIS A 213 14.09 11.39 1.99
N SER A 214 13.78 12.65 2.36
CA SER A 214 14.81 13.64 2.69
C SER A 214 15.69 13.26 3.89
N ILE A 215 15.17 12.41 4.80
CA ILE A 215 15.86 11.91 5.99
C ILE A 215 16.22 10.43 5.90
N GLU A 216 16.12 9.81 4.71
CA GLU A 216 16.35 8.37 4.53
C GLU A 216 17.72 7.93 5.04
N TYR A 217 18.76 8.73 4.80
CA TYR A 217 20.12 8.42 5.22
C TYR A 217 20.24 8.32 6.75
N THR A 218 19.68 9.27 7.50
CA THR A 218 19.70 9.23 8.97
C THR A 218 18.78 8.14 9.50
N LEU A 219 17.63 7.89 8.87
CA LEU A 219 16.75 6.77 9.22
C LEU A 219 17.39 5.41 9.03
N THR A 220 18.29 5.25 8.06
CA THR A 220 18.92 3.95 7.76
C THR A 220 20.25 3.77 8.50
N HIS A 221 21.06 4.81 8.63
CA HIS A 221 22.43 4.70 9.17
C HIS A 221 22.61 5.33 10.57
N GLY A 222 21.63 6.09 11.06
CA GLY A 222 21.75 6.84 12.30
C GLY A 222 21.46 6.02 13.55
N ASP A 223 22.24 6.29 14.60
CA ASP A 223 21.97 5.84 15.96
C ASP A 223 20.72 6.54 16.49
N VAL A 224 19.90 5.78 17.23
CA VAL A 224 18.59 6.24 17.69
C VAL A 224 18.65 6.56 19.18
N HIS A 225 18.27 7.79 19.53
CA HIS A 225 18.13 8.24 20.90
C HIS A 225 16.74 8.81 21.13
N THR A 226 16.12 8.45 22.26
CA THR A 226 14.78 8.92 22.63
C THR A 226 14.85 9.67 23.94
N GLN A 227 14.21 10.84 23.98
CA GLN A 227 14.08 11.64 25.18
C GLN A 227 12.65 12.09 25.39
N LYS A 228 12.19 12.07 26.64
CA LYS A 228 10.86 12.55 27.01
C LYS A 228 10.94 14.07 27.23
N LEU A 229 10.14 14.82 26.48
CA LEU A 229 10.08 16.29 26.59
C LEU A 229 8.94 16.76 27.50
N ASP A 230 7.83 16.03 27.47
CA ASP A 230 6.65 16.24 28.29
C ASP A 230 6.04 14.87 28.66
N ASN A 231 5.06 14.84 29.56
CA ASN A 231 4.26 13.65 29.85
C ASN A 231 3.72 12.95 28.60
N SER A 232 3.34 13.73 27.59
CA SER A 232 2.75 13.22 26.35
C SER A 232 3.66 13.31 25.13
N VAL A 233 4.75 14.09 25.21
CA VAL A 233 5.62 14.38 24.07
C VAL A 233 6.97 13.70 24.21
N THR A 234 7.33 12.93 23.19
CA THR A 234 8.62 12.23 23.08
C THR A 234 9.37 12.71 21.85
N ALA A 235 10.62 13.11 22.03
CA ALA A 235 11.54 13.36 20.93
C ALA A 235 12.36 12.11 20.61
N THR A 236 12.45 11.75 19.33
CA THR A 236 13.31 10.68 18.83
C THR A 236 14.28 11.25 17.81
N VAL A 237 15.57 11.09 18.09
CA VAL A 237 16.67 11.63 17.30
C VAL A 237 17.35 10.47 16.59
N TYR A 238 17.50 10.58 15.28
CA TYR A 238 18.34 9.72 14.47
C TYR A 238 19.58 10.51 14.12
N GLN A 239 20.75 10.07 14.59
CA GLN A 239 22.00 10.82 14.47
C GLN A 239 23.09 9.99 13.78
N THR A 240 23.73 10.61 12.81
CA THR A 240 24.97 10.14 12.17
C THR A 240 26.10 11.12 12.52
N ASN A 241 27.32 10.84 12.07
CA ASN A 241 28.46 11.76 12.30
C ASN A 241 28.22 13.16 11.73
N ASP A 242 27.49 13.26 10.61
CA ASP A 242 27.36 14.52 9.85
C ASP A 242 25.95 15.12 9.88
N LYS A 243 24.92 14.31 10.18
CA LYS A 243 23.50 14.71 10.06
C LYS A 243 22.67 14.15 11.20
N SER A 244 21.61 14.87 11.56
CA SER A 244 20.60 14.44 12.52
C SER A 244 19.20 14.79 12.05
N SER A 245 18.26 13.86 12.20
CA SER A 245 16.83 14.09 11.96
C SER A 245 16.01 13.72 13.19
N CYS A 246 14.95 14.48 13.46
CA CYS A 246 14.18 14.35 14.68
C CYS A 246 12.68 14.20 14.44
N PHE A 247 12.04 13.41 15.30
CA PHE A 247 10.59 13.28 15.41
C PHE A 247 10.14 13.79 16.77
N LEU A 248 9.18 14.71 16.82
CA LEU A 248 8.51 15.12 18.04
C LEU A 248 7.09 14.55 18.03
N SER A 249 6.84 13.53 18.85
CA SER A 249 5.57 12.81 18.87
C SER A 249 4.76 13.18 20.11
N ASN A 250 3.56 13.73 19.90
CA ASN A 250 2.56 13.90 20.94
C ASN A 250 1.54 12.76 20.85
N SER A 251 1.56 11.86 21.83
CA SER A 251 0.63 10.73 21.90
C SER A 251 -0.68 11.02 22.64
N ASN A 252 -0.88 12.24 23.15
CA ASN A 252 -2.14 12.65 23.77
C ASN A 252 -3.18 12.91 22.68
N THR A 253 -4.37 12.32 22.80
CA THR A 253 -5.44 12.42 21.80
C THR A 253 -6.28 13.69 21.92
N THR A 254 -6.10 14.49 22.97
CA THR A 254 -6.97 15.63 23.30
C THR A 254 -6.24 16.95 23.51
N THR A 255 -4.95 16.92 23.84
CA THR A 255 -4.24 18.11 24.34
C THR A 255 -3.02 18.44 23.51
N ASP A 256 -3.00 19.67 22.97
CA ASP A 256 -1.85 20.28 22.31
C ASP A 256 -0.81 20.70 23.35
N VAL A 257 0.47 20.61 23.00
CA VAL A 257 1.57 20.89 23.93
C VAL A 257 2.64 21.76 23.25
N ASN A 258 3.14 22.77 23.98
CA ASN A 258 4.37 23.47 23.63
C ASN A 258 5.53 22.83 24.38
N VAL A 259 6.56 22.40 23.66
CA VAL A 259 7.78 21.79 24.24
C VAL A 259 9.02 22.52 23.80
N ASN A 260 10.00 22.65 24.70
CA ASN A 260 11.34 23.13 24.34
C ASN A 260 12.22 21.94 23.93
N PHE A 261 12.83 22.01 22.75
CA PHE A 261 13.78 21.02 22.26
C PHE A 261 14.97 21.73 21.62
N GLY A 262 16.18 21.48 22.14
CA GLY A 262 17.40 22.14 21.65
C GLY A 262 17.38 23.68 21.79
N GLY A 263 16.66 24.21 22.77
CA GLY A 263 16.50 25.65 22.99
C GLY A 263 15.46 26.33 22.08
N ILE A 264 14.71 25.56 21.29
CA ILE A 264 13.64 26.06 20.41
C ILE A 264 12.30 25.53 20.93
N ASP A 265 11.30 26.41 21.00
CA ASP A 265 9.94 26.03 21.37
C ASP A 265 9.17 25.53 20.15
N TYR A 266 8.56 24.35 20.28
CA TYR A 266 7.73 23.73 19.26
C TYR A 266 6.31 23.51 19.77
N PHE A 267 5.34 23.96 18.98
CA PHE A 267 3.94 23.59 19.15
C PHE A 267 3.69 22.22 18.50
N VAL A 268 3.24 21.25 19.28
CA VAL A 268 2.94 19.88 18.83
C VAL A 268 1.47 19.57 19.13
N PRO A 269 0.59 19.61 18.09
CA PRO A 269 -0.82 19.28 18.24
C PRO A 269 -1.06 17.90 18.86
N ALA A 270 -2.23 17.71 19.46
CA ALA A 270 -2.72 16.42 19.91
C ALA A 270 -2.66 15.38 18.78
N TRP A 271 -2.30 14.15 19.11
CA TRP A 271 -2.23 13.01 18.19
C TRP A 271 -1.42 13.31 16.90
N SER A 272 -0.25 13.95 17.07
CA SER A 272 0.56 14.38 15.94
C SER A 272 2.04 14.09 16.10
N ILE A 273 2.74 14.04 14.97
CA ILE A 273 4.20 13.94 14.90
C ILE A 273 4.72 15.07 14.02
N SER A 274 5.62 15.88 14.57
CA SER A 274 6.43 16.84 13.80
C SER A 274 7.74 16.20 13.37
N ILE A 275 8.10 16.32 12.10
CA ILE A 275 9.36 15.81 11.54
C ILE A 275 10.28 16.98 11.22
N LEU A 276 11.51 16.92 11.76
CA LEU A 276 12.54 17.94 11.64
C LEU A 276 13.76 17.31 10.95
N PRO A 277 13.98 17.54 9.65
CA PRO A 277 15.08 16.91 8.91
C PRO A 277 16.48 17.24 9.42
N ASP A 278 16.64 18.37 10.11
CA ASP A 278 17.89 18.87 10.67
C ASP A 278 17.84 19.02 12.20
N CYS A 279 16.79 18.48 12.84
CA CYS A 279 16.50 18.66 14.27
C CYS A 279 16.32 20.12 14.72
N ARG A 280 16.13 21.07 13.80
CA ARG A 280 15.93 22.50 14.11
C ARG A 280 14.64 23.05 13.52
N LYS A 281 14.37 22.84 12.23
CA LYS A 281 13.15 23.36 11.58
C LYS A 281 12.18 22.22 11.31
N GLY A 282 10.93 22.38 11.78
CA GLY A 282 9.83 21.50 11.39
C GLY A 282 9.56 21.61 9.90
N ALA A 283 9.65 20.50 9.18
CA ALA A 283 9.32 20.41 7.76
C ALA A 283 7.88 19.93 7.54
N TYR A 284 7.37 19.11 8.45
CA TYR A 284 6.05 18.50 8.35
C TYR A 284 5.47 18.21 9.73
N ASN A 285 4.15 18.33 9.88
CA ASN A 285 3.43 17.81 11.04
C ASN A 285 2.18 17.05 10.56
N THR A 286 1.95 15.87 11.14
CA THR A 286 0.88 14.96 10.68
C THR A 286 -0.53 15.50 10.84
N ALA A 287 -0.77 16.47 11.74
CA ALA A 287 -2.08 17.12 11.93
C ALA A 287 -2.24 18.42 11.11
N ASN A 288 -1.15 18.97 10.55
CA ASN A 288 -1.20 20.21 9.77
C ASN A 288 -1.39 19.90 8.28
N VAL A 289 -2.63 19.82 7.83
CA VAL A 289 -2.98 19.51 6.44
C VAL A 289 -2.98 20.76 5.56
N TYR A 290 -2.03 20.87 4.64
CA TYR A 290 -1.95 21.99 3.69
C TYR A 290 -2.57 21.69 2.31
N ALA A 291 -2.85 20.42 2.01
CA ALA A 291 -3.46 20.02 0.75
C ALA A 291 -4.93 20.50 0.69
N GLN A 292 -5.34 21.07 -0.45
CA GLN A 292 -6.73 21.48 -0.64
C GLN A 292 -7.64 20.26 -0.79
N THR A 293 -8.72 20.21 0.00
CA THR A 293 -9.74 19.16 -0.10
C THR A 293 -10.45 19.20 -1.44
N SER A 294 -10.58 18.04 -2.10
CA SER A 294 -11.42 17.87 -3.28
C SER A 294 -12.74 17.21 -2.90
N MET A 295 -13.82 17.59 -3.57
CA MET A 295 -15.11 16.91 -3.46
C MET A 295 -15.45 16.25 -4.78
N MET A 296 -15.64 14.94 -4.74
CA MET A 296 -16.13 14.19 -5.89
C MET A 296 -17.61 14.48 -6.09
N ILE A 297 -17.95 14.96 -7.30
CA ILE A 297 -19.32 15.27 -7.68
C ILE A 297 -19.69 14.38 -8.86
N LYS A 298 -20.68 13.51 -8.65
CA LYS A 298 -21.30 12.78 -9.76
C LYS A 298 -22.27 13.71 -10.48
N LYS A 299 -21.81 14.29 -11.59
CA LYS A 299 -22.69 15.09 -12.47
C LYS A 299 -23.48 14.15 -13.36
N SER A 300 -24.74 14.51 -13.65
CA SER A 300 -25.52 13.82 -14.67
C SER A 300 -24.77 13.85 -15.99
N ASN A 301 -24.76 12.71 -16.68
CA ASN A 301 -24.09 12.60 -17.97
C ASN A 301 -24.91 13.36 -19.02
N LYS A 302 -24.28 14.23 -19.81
CA LYS A 302 -24.94 14.86 -20.97
C LYS A 302 -25.36 13.85 -22.04
N ALA A 303 -24.84 12.61 -22.01
CA ALA A 303 -25.35 11.51 -22.84
C ALA A 303 -26.75 11.04 -22.43
N GLU A 304 -27.26 11.43 -21.25
CA GLU A 304 -28.69 11.29 -20.93
C GLU A 304 -29.52 12.48 -21.46
N ASP A 305 -28.88 13.63 -21.71
CA ASP A 305 -29.48 14.81 -22.34
C ASP A 305 -29.46 14.72 -23.89
N GLU A 306 -28.52 13.96 -24.45
CA GLU A 306 -28.48 13.45 -25.84
C GLU A 306 -28.58 11.91 -25.82
N PRO A 307 -29.76 11.34 -25.51
CA PRO A 307 -29.89 9.90 -25.45
C PRO A 307 -29.71 9.35 -26.87
N ASP A 308 -28.64 8.62 -27.11
CA ASP A 308 -28.78 7.45 -27.98
C ASP A 308 -29.93 6.67 -27.35
N SER A 309 -31.12 6.71 -27.96
CA SER A 309 -32.30 6.06 -27.41
C SER A 309 -31.95 4.59 -27.20
N LEU A 310 -31.63 4.20 -25.97
CA LEU A 310 -31.29 2.82 -25.66
C LEU A 310 -32.57 2.04 -25.87
N LYS A 311 -32.61 1.27 -26.97
CA LYS A 311 -33.75 0.41 -27.29
C LYS A 311 -33.64 -0.85 -26.44
N TRP A 312 -34.19 -0.78 -25.24
CA TRP A 312 -34.26 -1.92 -24.34
C TRP A 312 -35.20 -2.99 -24.89
N THR A 313 -34.78 -4.24 -24.78
CA THR A 313 -35.64 -5.41 -25.02
C THR A 313 -35.65 -6.26 -23.76
N TRP A 314 -36.82 -6.78 -23.41
CA TRP A 314 -36.98 -7.64 -22.24
C TRP A 314 -36.97 -9.10 -22.68
N ARG A 315 -36.20 -9.94 -21.99
CA ARG A 315 -36.26 -11.39 -22.10
C ARG A 315 -36.59 -11.96 -20.72
N PRO A 316 -37.74 -12.63 -20.53
CA PRO A 316 -38.03 -13.29 -19.27
C PRO A 316 -37.03 -14.43 -19.06
N GLU A 317 -36.44 -14.49 -17.87
CA GLU A 317 -35.65 -15.64 -17.45
C GLU A 317 -36.59 -16.83 -17.26
N LEU A 318 -36.39 -17.89 -18.05
CA LEU A 318 -37.16 -19.12 -17.89
C LEU A 318 -36.68 -19.81 -16.63
N ILE A 319 -37.50 -19.75 -15.58
CA ILE A 319 -37.30 -20.57 -14.40
C ILE A 319 -37.68 -22.00 -14.80
N GLU A 320 -36.72 -22.75 -15.35
CA GLU A 320 -36.87 -24.19 -15.44
C GLU A 320 -37.11 -24.72 -14.02
N SER A 321 -38.00 -25.71 -13.91
CA SER A 321 -38.32 -26.36 -12.65
C SER A 321 -37.16 -27.22 -12.14
N ALA A 322 -35.98 -26.63 -11.96
CA ALA A 322 -35.10 -26.95 -10.84
C ALA A 322 -35.77 -26.43 -9.56
N SER A 323 -37.01 -26.87 -9.35
CA SER A 323 -37.72 -26.81 -8.09
C SER A 323 -36.83 -27.53 -7.10
N VAL A 324 -36.17 -26.74 -6.29
CA VAL A 324 -35.84 -27.11 -4.92
C VAL A 324 -37.05 -27.89 -4.41
N GLN A 325 -36.89 -29.18 -4.13
CA GLN A 325 -37.88 -30.01 -3.43
C GLN A 325 -38.02 -29.56 -1.96
N GLY A 326 -38.15 -28.26 -1.73
CA GLY A 326 -38.64 -27.69 -0.49
C GLY A 326 -40.14 -27.56 -0.65
N LYS A 327 -40.91 -28.40 0.03
CA LYS A 327 -42.36 -28.25 0.12
C LYS A 327 -42.70 -26.87 0.70
N GLY A 328 -43.23 -25.97 -0.12
CA GLY A 328 -43.88 -24.73 0.31
C GLY A 328 -43.84 -23.62 -0.73
N ASP A 329 -45.01 -23.06 -1.06
CA ASP A 329 -45.11 -21.77 -1.74
C ASP A 329 -44.61 -20.67 -0.80
N VAL A 330 -43.51 -20.01 -1.16
CA VAL A 330 -42.94 -18.91 -0.39
C VAL A 330 -42.94 -17.67 -1.27
N SER A 331 -43.97 -16.83 -1.15
CA SER A 331 -43.94 -15.46 -1.64
C SER A 331 -43.34 -14.56 -0.56
N VAL A 332 -42.11 -14.08 -0.76
CA VAL A 332 -41.48 -13.15 0.17
C VAL A 332 -41.02 -11.92 -0.61
N ASN A 333 -41.59 -10.75 -0.27
CA ASN A 333 -41.17 -9.44 -0.78
C ASN A 333 -39.86 -8.95 -0.10
N ARG A 334 -38.92 -9.87 0.15
CA ARG A 334 -37.61 -9.61 0.75
C ARG A 334 -36.59 -10.60 0.19
N ILE A 335 -35.34 -10.16 0.05
CA ILE A 335 -34.23 -10.99 -0.44
C ILE A 335 -34.02 -12.17 0.50
N VAL A 336 -34.18 -13.40 -0.01
CA VAL A 336 -33.91 -14.63 0.72
C VAL A 336 -32.49 -15.09 0.38
N ILE A 337 -31.57 -15.00 1.34
CA ILE A 337 -30.19 -15.48 1.18
C ILE A 337 -30.14 -16.92 1.69
N LYS A 338 -29.86 -17.87 0.80
CA LYS A 338 -29.64 -19.27 1.15
C LYS A 338 -28.26 -19.41 1.80
N ARG A 339 -28.20 -19.50 3.14
CA ARG A 339 -27.00 -19.96 3.84
C ARG A 339 -26.84 -21.46 3.59
N TYR A 340 -25.79 -21.87 2.89
CA TYR A 340 -25.32 -23.24 2.98
C TYR A 340 -24.69 -23.42 4.38
N GLY A 341 -25.15 -24.44 5.08
CA GLY A 341 -24.84 -24.70 6.50
C GLY A 341 -23.37 -25.03 6.74
N LYS A 342 -23.00 -24.87 8.01
CA LYS A 342 -21.66 -25.02 8.60
C LYS A 342 -20.97 -26.34 8.32
#